data_AF-A0A359H4R8-F1
#
_entry.id   AF-A0A359H4R8-F1
#
_cell.length_a   1.000
_cell.length_b   1.000
_cell.length_c   1.000
_cell.angle_alpha   90.00
_cell.angle_beta   90.00
_cell.angle_gamma   90.00
#
_symmetry.space_group_name_H-M   'P 1'
#
loop_
_entity.id
_entity.type
_entity.pdbx_description
1 polymer ?
#
loop_
_entity_poly.entity_id
_entity_poly.type
_entity_poly.pdbx_seq_one_letter_code
_entity_poly.pdbx_strand_id
1 'polypeptide(L)'
;MNMKRYMFILAAFIVALSFQIETDKEKIEAQFSKISATVKGEFAPDRRLKTFEPFLTIPENGGNLILKGSTTEAAAKKALVAKLAEAGLNVIDSMVILPDPALLGKTYGITNQSVVNFRYSPTYSAESATQTILGTPVRILEKKSGWTRAITPEGYIAWVSSGSIAPMTEQEFNNWRDAKKLIITTHYTLLRYTASQKSQVVMDGVWGGIVKLISTSGKYYKVSLPDGREAYLLKAHAADFNKWINTRVPSPENIIATAKQFLGFPYMWGGTSIKAMDCSGFTKTAFFLNGIILERDASQQALTGDDVDMSNGYDNLKTGDLLFFGSKATESRRERITHVAIYIGGGEFIHSATSVRINSLIPVASNYYDGTTRLVRAKRILTKVDSDSDIVSIIKHPWYFGN
;
A
#
# COMPACT_ATOMS: atom_id res chain seq x y z
N MET A 1 -4.05 5.96 -73.50
CA MET A 1 -4.11 4.67 -72.76
C MET A 1 -2.88 4.54 -71.88
N ASN A 2 -2.84 5.17 -70.69
CA ASN A 2 -1.70 4.99 -69.75
C ASN A 2 -2.01 5.40 -68.29
N MET A 3 -3.03 6.23 -68.03
CA MET A 3 -3.30 6.76 -66.68
C MET A 3 -3.78 5.70 -65.64
N LYS A 4 -4.49 4.65 -66.07
CA LYS A 4 -4.97 3.59 -65.17
C LYS A 4 -3.86 2.67 -64.62
N ARG A 5 -2.76 2.46 -65.37
CA ARG A 5 -1.62 1.63 -64.90
C ARG A 5 -0.78 2.33 -63.83
N TYR A 6 -0.62 3.65 -63.93
CA TYR A 6 0.09 4.44 -62.91
C TYR A 6 -0.68 4.54 -61.59
N MET A 7 -2.03 4.61 -61.63
CA MET A 7 -2.84 4.59 -60.41
C MET A 7 -2.74 3.26 -59.64
N PHE A 8 -2.69 2.12 -60.33
CA PHE A 8 -2.55 0.81 -59.67
C PHE A 8 -1.16 0.59 -59.06
N ILE A 9 -0.09 1.07 -59.72
CA ILE A 9 1.28 1.01 -59.18
C ILE A 9 1.43 1.95 -57.99
N LEU A 10 0.86 3.15 -58.04
CA LEU A 10 0.88 4.11 -56.93
C LEU A 10 0.11 3.56 -55.71
N ALA A 11 -1.06 2.96 -55.92
CA ALA A 11 -1.83 2.34 -54.84
C ALA A 11 -1.12 1.13 -54.21
N ALA A 12 -0.49 0.26 -55.03
CA ALA A 12 0.29 -0.86 -54.51
C ALA A 12 1.55 -0.41 -53.74
N PHE A 13 2.18 0.68 -54.17
CA PHE A 13 3.33 1.28 -53.48
C PHE A 13 2.93 1.92 -52.15
N ILE A 14 1.78 2.60 -52.10
CA ILE A 14 1.22 3.17 -50.85
C ILE A 14 0.87 2.07 -49.85
N VAL A 15 0.25 0.98 -50.30
CA VAL A 15 -0.08 -0.18 -49.44
C VAL A 15 1.19 -0.86 -48.94
N ALA A 16 2.19 -1.07 -49.80
CA ALA A 16 3.48 -1.65 -49.38
C ALA A 16 4.23 -0.75 -48.36
N LEU A 17 4.23 0.57 -48.57
CA LEU A 17 4.80 1.52 -47.60
C LEU A 17 4.07 1.48 -46.25
N SER A 18 2.74 1.44 -46.25
CA SER A 18 1.97 1.38 -44.99
C SER A 18 2.24 0.08 -44.22
N PHE A 19 2.33 -1.06 -44.91
CA PHE A 19 2.70 -2.34 -44.30
C PHE A 19 4.13 -2.34 -43.73
N GLN A 20 5.07 -1.66 -44.40
CA GLN A 20 6.45 -1.60 -43.96
C GLN A 20 6.64 -0.67 -42.74
N ILE A 21 5.93 0.46 -42.71
CA ILE A 21 5.90 1.37 -41.55
C ILE A 21 5.31 0.67 -40.32
N GLU A 22 4.24 -0.12 -40.50
CA GLU A 22 3.60 -0.87 -39.43
C GLU A 22 4.54 -1.94 -38.85
N THR A 23 5.27 -2.68 -39.72
CA THR A 23 6.26 -3.67 -39.28
C THR A 23 7.50 -3.07 -38.62
N ASP A 24 7.92 -1.87 -38.99
CA ASP A 24 9.05 -1.18 -38.33
C ASP A 24 8.65 -0.60 -36.97
N LYS A 25 7.40 -0.14 -36.82
CA LYS A 25 6.85 0.28 -35.53
C LYS A 25 6.80 -0.88 -34.53
N GLU A 26 6.29 -2.05 -34.94
CA GLU A 26 6.24 -3.25 -34.10
C GLU A 26 7.63 -3.69 -33.62
N LYS A 27 8.65 -3.64 -34.49
CA LYS A 27 10.03 -3.95 -34.10
C LYS A 27 10.56 -3.01 -33.04
N ILE A 28 10.33 -1.70 -33.20
CA ILE A 28 10.73 -0.69 -32.22
C ILE A 28 10.06 -0.94 -30.87
N GLU A 29 8.75 -1.21 -30.87
CA GLU A 29 7.98 -1.49 -29.65
C GLU A 29 8.46 -2.77 -28.95
N ALA A 30 8.76 -3.83 -29.71
CA ALA A 30 9.31 -5.07 -29.17
C ALA A 30 10.70 -4.87 -28.54
N GLN A 31 11.58 -4.14 -29.22
CA GLN A 31 12.93 -3.83 -28.72
C GLN A 31 12.87 -2.96 -27.47
N PHE A 32 12.04 -1.90 -27.48
CA PHE A 32 11.78 -1.06 -26.30
C PHE A 32 11.25 -1.89 -25.13
N SER A 33 10.26 -2.75 -25.37
CA SER A 33 9.65 -3.58 -24.32
C SER A 33 10.66 -4.51 -23.66
N LYS A 34 11.57 -5.12 -24.44
CA LYS A 34 12.65 -5.97 -23.93
C LYS A 34 13.62 -5.19 -23.05
N ILE A 35 14.11 -4.03 -23.53
CA ILE A 35 15.05 -3.19 -22.79
C ILE A 35 14.40 -2.67 -21.50
N SER A 36 13.18 -2.16 -21.60
CA SER A 36 12.39 -1.68 -20.46
C SER A 36 12.19 -2.76 -19.41
N ALA A 37 11.86 -4.00 -19.82
CA ALA A 37 11.72 -5.13 -18.89
C ALA A 37 13.03 -5.47 -18.16
N THR A 38 14.17 -5.41 -18.85
CA THR A 38 15.49 -5.61 -18.22
C THR A 38 15.77 -4.53 -17.18
N VAL A 39 15.59 -3.25 -17.53
CA VAL A 39 15.80 -2.14 -16.59
C VAL A 39 14.85 -2.23 -15.40
N LYS A 40 13.59 -2.59 -15.64
CA LYS A 40 12.62 -2.79 -14.57
C LYS A 40 13.06 -3.88 -13.60
N GLY A 41 13.52 -5.02 -14.10
CA GLY A 41 14.00 -6.14 -13.27
C GLY A 41 15.20 -5.77 -12.39
N GLU A 42 16.06 -4.89 -12.87
CA GLU A 42 17.26 -4.44 -12.15
C GLU A 42 16.96 -3.35 -11.11
N PHE A 43 16.20 -2.32 -11.50
CA PHE A 43 16.05 -1.11 -10.68
C PHE A 43 14.74 -1.03 -9.91
N ALA A 44 13.66 -1.61 -10.44
CA ALA A 44 12.31 -1.52 -9.88
C ALA A 44 11.56 -2.87 -9.96
N PRO A 45 12.11 -3.96 -9.37
CA PRO A 45 11.52 -5.29 -9.47
C PRO A 45 10.19 -5.40 -8.71
N ASP A 46 10.00 -4.58 -7.67
CA ASP A 46 8.79 -4.57 -6.85
C ASP A 46 8.00 -3.26 -7.03
N ARG A 47 6.85 -3.38 -7.71
CA ARG A 47 5.94 -2.26 -7.96
C ARG A 47 5.35 -1.64 -6.69
N ARG A 48 5.38 -2.38 -5.57
CA ARG A 48 4.83 -1.94 -4.28
C ARG A 48 5.74 -0.92 -3.61
N LEU A 49 7.03 -0.91 -3.94
CA LEU A 49 8.02 -0.02 -3.35
C LEU A 49 8.59 1.00 -4.34
N LYS A 50 8.52 0.69 -5.64
CA LYS A 50 9.12 1.51 -6.70
C LYS A 50 8.20 1.61 -7.90
N THR A 51 8.18 2.77 -8.54
CA THR A 51 7.50 2.94 -9.84
C THR A 51 8.51 2.98 -10.97
N PHE A 52 8.26 2.23 -12.04
CA PHE A 52 8.94 2.38 -13.32
C PHE A 52 7.96 2.01 -14.44
N GLU A 53 7.36 3.03 -15.06
CA GLU A 53 6.28 2.91 -16.06
C GLU A 53 6.61 3.72 -17.33
N PRO A 54 7.73 3.42 -18.02
CA PRO A 54 8.05 4.08 -19.28
C PRO A 54 7.14 3.58 -20.40
N PHE A 55 6.82 4.45 -21.36
CA PHE A 55 6.21 4.07 -22.63
C PHE A 55 6.73 4.97 -23.75
N LEU A 56 6.73 4.44 -24.96
CA LEU A 56 7.23 5.13 -26.15
C LEU A 56 6.07 5.70 -26.96
N THR A 57 6.17 6.95 -27.39
CA THR A 57 5.31 7.52 -28.43
C THR A 57 6.08 7.55 -29.74
N ILE A 58 5.54 6.91 -30.78
CA ILE A 58 6.13 6.81 -32.12
C ILE A 58 5.32 7.73 -33.05
N PRO A 59 5.88 8.86 -33.52
CA PRO A 59 5.15 9.77 -34.40
C PRO A 59 4.85 9.14 -35.77
N GLU A 60 3.65 9.36 -36.30
CA GLU A 60 3.22 8.82 -37.60
C GLU A 60 4.05 9.36 -38.79
N ASN A 61 4.63 10.56 -38.65
CA ASN A 61 5.31 11.28 -39.74
C ASN A 61 6.85 11.15 -39.73
N GLY A 62 7.40 10.09 -39.12
CA GLY A 62 8.87 9.89 -39.07
C GLY A 62 9.61 10.87 -38.16
N GLY A 63 8.93 11.39 -37.13
CA GLY A 63 9.53 12.25 -36.11
C GLY A 63 10.34 11.48 -35.06
N ASN A 64 11.03 12.21 -34.18
CA ASN A 64 11.81 11.62 -33.09
C ASN A 64 10.91 10.81 -32.13
N LEU A 65 11.38 9.64 -31.72
CA LEU A 65 10.73 8.82 -30.69
C LEU A 65 10.67 9.60 -29.37
N ILE A 66 9.54 9.58 -28.68
CA ILE A 66 9.38 10.31 -27.41
C ILE A 66 9.20 9.31 -26.27
N LEU A 67 10.16 9.28 -25.35
CA LEU A 67 10.06 8.48 -24.13
C LEU A 67 9.23 9.24 -23.09
N LYS A 68 8.10 8.66 -22.70
CA LYS A 68 7.18 9.21 -21.69
C LYS A 68 7.01 8.23 -20.55
N GLY A 69 6.26 8.64 -19.53
CA GLY A 69 5.97 7.83 -18.35
C GLY A 69 6.56 8.43 -17.09
N SER A 70 6.66 7.62 -16.05
CA SER A 70 7.09 8.09 -14.73
C SER A 70 7.90 7.04 -13.98
N THR A 71 8.79 7.47 -13.10
CA THR A 71 9.53 6.58 -12.20
C THR A 71 9.87 7.26 -10.87
N THR A 72 9.98 6.47 -9.80
CA THR A 72 10.65 6.90 -8.56
C THR A 72 12.18 6.75 -8.64
N GLU A 73 12.69 6.03 -9.65
CA GLU A 73 14.09 5.62 -9.75
C GLU A 73 14.83 6.43 -10.83
N ALA A 74 15.48 7.51 -10.43
CA ALA A 74 16.28 8.33 -11.35
C ALA A 74 17.37 7.51 -12.08
N ALA A 75 17.97 6.54 -11.40
CA ALA A 75 18.95 5.62 -11.99
C ALA A 75 18.33 4.73 -13.08
N ALA A 76 17.09 4.25 -12.88
CA ALA A 76 16.39 3.44 -13.88
C ALA A 76 16.12 4.24 -15.17
N LYS A 77 15.70 5.50 -15.02
CA LYS A 77 15.52 6.41 -16.15
C LYS A 77 16.82 6.59 -16.94
N LYS A 78 17.93 6.89 -16.24
CA LYS A 78 19.26 7.06 -16.85
C LYS A 78 19.70 5.78 -17.58
N ALA A 79 19.53 4.62 -16.95
CA ALA A 79 19.86 3.33 -17.54
C ALA A 79 19.02 3.00 -18.78
N LEU A 80 17.71 3.31 -18.75
CA LEU A 80 16.82 3.12 -19.89
C LEU A 80 17.26 3.95 -21.09
N VAL A 81 17.51 5.25 -20.90
CA VAL A 81 17.94 6.14 -21.98
C VAL A 81 19.26 5.68 -22.60
N ALA A 82 20.24 5.28 -21.77
CA ALA A 82 21.53 4.77 -22.25
C ALA A 82 21.37 3.49 -23.09
N LYS A 83 20.62 2.50 -22.58
CA LYS A 83 20.39 1.23 -23.28
C LYS A 83 19.59 1.40 -24.57
N LEU A 84 18.65 2.35 -24.62
CA LEU A 84 17.93 2.68 -25.85
C LEU A 84 18.87 3.28 -26.91
N ALA A 85 19.77 4.19 -26.52
CA ALA A 85 20.77 4.75 -27.42
C ALA A 85 21.75 3.69 -27.96
N GLU A 86 22.26 2.80 -27.09
CA GLU A 86 23.10 1.64 -27.49
C GLU A 86 22.39 0.72 -28.49
N ALA A 87 21.06 0.63 -28.37
CA ALA A 87 20.20 -0.16 -29.24
C ALA A 87 19.81 0.55 -30.55
N GLY A 88 20.31 1.76 -30.79
CA GLY A 88 20.01 2.58 -31.97
C GLY A 88 18.68 3.35 -31.89
N LEU A 89 18.00 3.35 -30.74
CA LEU A 89 16.73 4.03 -30.51
C LEU A 89 16.98 5.38 -29.83
N ASN A 90 17.20 6.42 -30.64
CA ASN A 90 17.35 7.79 -30.14
C ASN A 90 15.97 8.34 -29.72
N VAL A 91 15.85 8.72 -28.45
CA VAL A 91 14.60 9.21 -27.87
C VAL A 91 14.74 10.64 -27.35
N ILE A 92 13.69 11.44 -27.48
CA ILE A 92 13.48 12.64 -26.68
C ILE A 92 12.96 12.19 -25.33
N ASP A 93 13.73 12.45 -24.27
CA ASP A 93 13.36 12.12 -22.91
C ASP A 93 12.33 13.11 -22.35
N SER A 94 11.11 12.64 -22.16
CA SER A 94 10.01 13.35 -21.49
C SER A 94 9.47 12.55 -20.29
N MET A 95 10.29 11.66 -19.72
CA MET A 95 9.90 10.83 -18.59
C MET A 95 9.99 11.63 -17.28
N VAL A 96 9.00 11.50 -16.40
CA VAL A 96 8.94 12.24 -15.14
C VAL A 96 9.62 11.44 -14.02
N ILE A 97 10.52 12.09 -13.27
CA ILE A 97 11.00 11.57 -11.98
C ILE A 97 10.03 12.06 -10.91
N LEU A 98 9.47 11.14 -10.13
CA LEU A 98 8.48 11.42 -9.11
C LEU A 98 9.15 11.86 -7.80
N PRO A 99 8.49 12.71 -6.98
CA PRO A 99 7.15 13.26 -7.16
C PRO A 99 7.04 14.23 -8.35
N ASP A 100 5.89 14.22 -9.02
CA ASP A 100 5.61 15.03 -10.20
C ASP A 100 5.67 16.54 -9.86
N PRO A 101 6.50 17.35 -10.55
CA PRO A 101 6.55 18.80 -10.38
C PRO A 101 5.19 19.51 -10.51
N ALA A 102 4.25 18.94 -11.26
CA ALA A 102 2.88 19.46 -11.39
C ALA A 102 2.09 19.47 -10.07
N LEU A 103 2.60 18.80 -9.01
CA LEU A 103 2.03 18.87 -7.67
C LEU A 103 2.26 20.21 -6.96
N LEU A 104 3.12 21.09 -7.50
CA LEU A 104 3.39 22.43 -6.95
C LEU A 104 3.75 22.39 -5.45
N GLY A 105 4.61 21.46 -5.06
CA GLY A 105 5.05 21.26 -3.67
C GLY A 105 4.04 20.52 -2.77
N LYS A 106 2.83 20.20 -3.25
CA LYS A 106 1.83 19.42 -2.51
C LYS A 106 2.08 17.92 -2.58
N THR A 107 3.28 17.53 -2.16
CA THR A 107 3.75 16.15 -2.20
C THR A 107 3.34 15.39 -0.94
N TYR A 108 2.85 16.04 0.12
CA TYR A 108 2.37 15.39 1.34
C TYR A 108 0.84 15.28 1.31
N GLY A 109 0.26 14.44 2.16
CA GLY A 109 -1.18 14.42 2.36
C GLY A 109 -1.61 13.60 3.56
N ILE A 110 -2.88 13.76 3.92
CA ILE A 110 -3.53 13.01 4.98
C ILE A 110 -4.83 12.41 4.44
N THR A 111 -5.08 11.13 4.70
CA THR A 111 -6.31 10.45 4.29
C THR A 111 -7.52 10.98 5.08
N ASN A 112 -8.59 11.37 4.40
CA ASN A 112 -9.68 12.16 5.00
C ASN A 112 -11.02 11.40 5.16
N GLN A 113 -11.06 10.08 4.91
CA GLN A 113 -12.24 9.24 5.12
C GLN A 113 -11.95 8.18 6.19
N SER A 114 -13.00 7.59 6.78
CA SER A 114 -12.87 6.57 7.84
C SER A 114 -11.98 5.40 7.39
N VAL A 115 -12.21 4.91 6.17
CA VAL A 115 -11.41 3.91 5.47
C VAL A 115 -11.26 4.31 4.01
N VAL A 116 -10.03 4.34 3.50
CA VAL A 116 -9.70 4.73 2.13
C VAL A 116 -9.10 3.54 1.39
N ASN A 117 -9.68 3.20 0.25
CA ASN A 117 -9.24 2.08 -0.59
C ASN A 117 -8.19 2.50 -1.61
N PHE A 118 -7.05 1.82 -1.61
CA PHE A 118 -6.01 1.94 -2.61
C PHE A 118 -6.07 0.77 -3.60
N ARG A 119 -5.66 0.99 -4.84
CA ARG A 119 -5.73 0.04 -5.97
C ARG A 119 -4.42 0.00 -6.74
N TYR A 120 -4.17 -1.07 -7.49
CA TYR A 120 -2.95 -1.18 -8.28
C TYR A 120 -2.91 -0.29 -9.53
N SER A 121 -4.06 0.18 -10.02
CA SER A 121 -4.16 1.06 -11.18
C SER A 121 -5.24 2.14 -10.94
N PRO A 122 -5.18 3.30 -11.62
CA PRO A 122 -6.10 4.42 -11.42
C PRO A 122 -7.47 4.20 -12.10
N THR A 123 -8.15 3.11 -11.73
CA THR A 123 -9.51 2.78 -12.19
C THR A 123 -10.26 2.00 -11.12
N TYR A 124 -11.58 2.17 -11.07
CA TYR A 124 -12.44 1.47 -10.11
C TYR A 124 -12.48 -0.05 -10.34
N SER A 125 -12.22 -0.51 -11.57
CA SER A 125 -12.14 -1.95 -11.90
C SER A 125 -10.81 -2.59 -11.50
N ALA A 126 -9.80 -1.80 -11.12
CA ALA A 126 -8.51 -2.34 -10.71
C ALA A 126 -8.63 -3.07 -9.38
N GLU A 127 -7.85 -4.13 -9.24
CA GLU A 127 -7.73 -4.89 -8.00
C GLU A 127 -7.38 -3.98 -6.80
N SER A 128 -8.00 -4.27 -5.65
CA SER A 128 -7.67 -3.63 -4.37
C SER A 128 -6.24 -3.97 -3.96
N ALA A 129 -5.48 -2.97 -3.54
CA ALA A 129 -4.10 -3.14 -3.11
C ALA A 129 -3.99 -3.08 -1.58
N THR A 130 -4.49 -2.00 -0.98
CA THR A 130 -4.46 -1.79 0.47
C THR A 130 -5.58 -0.84 0.91
N GLN A 131 -5.67 -0.60 2.21
CA GLN A 131 -6.44 0.52 2.74
C GLN A 131 -5.57 1.38 3.65
N THR A 132 -6.07 2.57 3.94
CA THR A 132 -5.62 3.39 5.06
C THR A 132 -6.85 3.84 5.84
N ILE A 133 -6.66 4.33 7.06
CA ILE A 133 -7.74 4.86 7.89
C ILE A 133 -7.60 6.37 8.04
N LEU A 134 -8.66 7.04 8.50
CA LEU A 134 -8.69 8.49 8.72
C LEU A 134 -7.44 8.99 9.44
N GLY A 135 -6.81 10.04 8.91
CA GLY A 135 -5.66 10.68 9.53
C GLY A 135 -4.32 10.00 9.25
N THR A 136 -4.28 8.99 8.39
CA THR A 136 -3.02 8.35 7.97
C THR A 136 -2.22 9.31 7.08
N PRO A 137 -0.96 9.62 7.42
CA PRO A 137 -0.10 10.41 6.57
C PRO A 137 0.39 9.62 5.35
N VAL A 138 0.50 10.30 4.21
CA VAL A 138 0.94 9.72 2.94
C VAL A 138 1.83 10.68 2.16
N ARG A 139 2.65 10.13 1.26
CA ARG A 139 3.40 10.91 0.25
C ARG A 139 2.70 10.82 -1.10
N ILE A 140 2.32 11.95 -1.67
CA ILE A 140 1.74 12.04 -3.00
C ILE A 140 2.86 12.05 -4.05
N LEU A 141 2.79 11.12 -5.00
CA LEU A 141 3.75 10.99 -6.10
C LEU A 141 3.27 11.67 -7.37
N GLU A 142 2.01 11.49 -7.75
CA GLU A 142 1.44 12.12 -8.95
C GLU A 142 -0.10 12.08 -8.91
N LYS A 143 -0.72 12.81 -9.85
CA LYS A 143 -2.17 12.77 -10.09
C LYS A 143 -2.46 12.47 -11.54
N LYS A 144 -3.42 11.56 -11.80
CA LYS A 144 -3.91 11.20 -13.14
C LYS A 144 -5.43 11.08 -13.12
N SER A 145 -6.12 11.94 -13.87
CA SER A 145 -7.57 11.82 -14.14
C SER A 145 -8.44 11.53 -12.91
N GLY A 146 -8.30 12.33 -11.85
CA GLY A 146 -9.06 12.15 -10.60
C GLY A 146 -8.48 11.11 -9.64
N TRP A 147 -7.37 10.45 -9.97
CA TRP A 147 -6.63 9.55 -9.10
C TRP A 147 -5.32 10.17 -8.63
N THR A 148 -4.90 9.78 -7.44
CA THR A 148 -3.61 10.15 -6.83
C THR A 148 -2.82 8.87 -6.60
N ARG A 149 -1.56 8.82 -7.04
CA ARG A 149 -0.63 7.77 -6.62
C ARG A 149 0.09 8.25 -5.37
N ALA A 150 0.11 7.43 -4.33
CA ALA A 150 0.72 7.80 -3.06
C ALA A 150 1.42 6.62 -2.39
N ILE A 151 2.33 6.96 -1.47
CA ILE A 151 3.07 6.06 -0.60
C ILE A 151 2.43 6.08 0.79
N THR A 152 2.10 4.92 1.34
CA THR A 152 1.66 4.74 2.73
C THR A 152 2.85 4.72 3.70
N PRO A 153 2.64 4.78 5.04
CA PRO A 153 3.74 4.83 6.02
C PRO A 153 4.74 3.67 5.91
N GLU A 154 4.28 2.47 5.57
CA GLU A 154 5.16 1.32 5.32
C GLU A 154 5.85 1.34 3.94
N GLY A 155 5.77 2.43 3.18
CA GLY A 155 6.40 2.52 1.86
C GLY A 155 5.57 1.98 0.70
N TYR A 156 4.31 1.58 0.91
CA TYR A 156 3.50 0.94 -0.12
C TYR A 156 2.95 1.95 -1.14
N ILE A 157 3.28 1.74 -2.42
CA ILE A 157 2.84 2.58 -3.55
C ILE A 157 1.58 2.01 -4.18
N ALA A 158 0.51 2.81 -4.18
CA ALA A 158 -0.74 2.47 -4.86
C ALA A 158 -1.56 3.73 -5.24
N TRP A 159 -2.66 3.50 -5.96
CA TRP A 159 -3.57 4.53 -6.47
C TRP A 159 -4.82 4.67 -5.63
N VAL A 160 -5.29 5.90 -5.45
CA VAL A 160 -6.50 6.22 -4.69
C VAL A 160 -7.29 7.34 -5.38
N SER A 161 -8.61 7.38 -5.19
CA SER A 161 -9.39 8.54 -5.62
C SER A 161 -8.87 9.81 -4.95
N SER A 162 -8.64 10.86 -5.72
CA SER A 162 -7.97 12.08 -5.24
C SER A 162 -8.76 12.80 -4.14
N GLY A 163 -10.08 12.63 -4.09
CA GLY A 163 -10.91 13.20 -3.03
C GLY A 163 -10.72 12.56 -1.66
N SER A 164 -10.03 11.41 -1.59
CA SER A 164 -9.77 10.66 -0.35
C SER A 164 -8.49 11.08 0.39
N ILE A 165 -7.73 12.03 -0.17
CA ILE A 165 -6.52 12.59 0.43
C ILE A 165 -6.66 14.10 0.44
N ALA A 166 -6.43 14.73 1.60
CA ALA A 166 -6.20 16.16 1.69
C ALA A 166 -4.73 16.45 1.34
N PRO A 167 -4.42 17.03 0.15
CA PRO A 167 -3.05 17.29 -0.27
C PRO A 167 -2.45 18.49 0.47
N MET A 168 -1.19 18.38 0.86
CA MET A 168 -0.49 19.36 1.71
C MET A 168 0.91 19.64 1.16
N THR A 169 1.32 20.90 1.26
CA THR A 169 2.73 21.28 1.28
C THR A 169 3.42 20.71 2.51
N GLU A 170 4.74 20.73 2.54
CA GLU A 170 5.51 20.31 3.71
C GLU A 170 5.16 21.11 4.97
N GLN A 171 4.98 22.43 4.84
CA GLN A 171 4.62 23.28 5.97
C GLN A 171 3.22 22.93 6.52
N GLU A 172 2.23 22.74 5.65
CA GLU A 172 0.88 22.34 6.06
C GLU A 172 0.88 20.96 6.74
N PHE A 173 1.68 20.03 6.21
CA PHE A 173 1.84 18.70 6.77
C PHE A 173 2.50 18.73 8.16
N ASN A 174 3.58 19.50 8.33
CA ASN A 174 4.23 19.69 9.63
C ASN A 174 3.27 20.31 10.64
N ASN A 175 2.49 21.32 10.23
CA ASN A 175 1.45 21.91 11.07
C ASN A 175 0.37 20.90 11.51
N TRP A 176 0.00 19.94 10.64
CA TRP A 176 -0.90 18.85 11.00
C TRP A 176 -0.25 17.86 11.97
N ARG A 177 0.98 17.43 11.65
CA ARG A 177 1.78 16.50 12.46
C ARG A 177 2.01 17.03 13.87
N ASP A 178 2.23 18.32 14.04
CA ASP A 178 2.57 18.91 15.34
C ASP A 178 1.33 19.39 16.11
N ALA A 179 0.15 19.39 15.49
CA ALA A 179 -1.11 19.72 16.15
C ALA A 179 -1.50 18.69 17.22
N LYS A 180 -2.24 19.14 18.24
CA LYS A 180 -2.93 18.25 19.18
C LYS A 180 -3.94 17.40 18.42
N LYS A 181 -3.83 16.08 18.56
CA LYS A 181 -4.64 15.10 17.84
C LYS A 181 -5.32 14.14 18.81
N LEU A 182 -6.44 13.61 18.36
CA LEU A 182 -7.17 12.53 19.00
C LEU A 182 -7.09 11.29 18.13
N ILE A 183 -7.06 10.13 18.77
CA ILE A 183 -7.22 8.82 18.12
C ILE A 183 -8.53 8.19 18.58
N ILE A 184 -9.28 7.64 17.63
CA ILE A 184 -10.51 6.90 17.91
C ILE A 184 -10.12 5.55 18.54
N THR A 185 -10.69 5.23 19.70
CA THR A 185 -10.36 4.04 20.51
C THR A 185 -11.49 3.03 20.61
N THR A 186 -12.61 3.27 19.92
CA THR A 186 -13.71 2.32 19.77
C THR A 186 -13.71 1.73 18.37
N HIS A 187 -14.29 0.53 18.20
CA HIS A 187 -14.47 -0.09 16.89
C HIS A 187 -15.16 0.88 15.91
N TYR A 188 -16.28 1.47 16.30
CA TYR A 188 -17.07 2.33 15.43
C TYR A 188 -17.62 3.56 16.17
N THR A 189 -17.63 4.70 15.49
CA THR A 189 -18.25 5.93 15.97
C THR A 189 -18.83 6.75 14.82
N LEU A 190 -19.68 7.71 15.14
CA LEU A 190 -20.20 8.71 14.20
C LEU A 190 -19.74 10.11 14.63
N LEU A 191 -19.11 10.83 13.72
CA LEU A 191 -18.77 12.23 13.89
C LEU A 191 -19.97 13.08 13.45
N ARG A 192 -20.35 14.05 14.28
CA ARG A 192 -21.62 14.79 14.17
C ARG A 192 -21.40 16.25 13.82
N TYR A 193 -22.38 16.89 13.17
CA TYR A 193 -22.28 18.28 12.76
C TYR A 193 -22.35 19.25 13.96
N THR A 194 -23.12 18.91 15.00
CA THR A 194 -23.17 19.60 16.29
C THR A 194 -22.92 18.63 17.44
N ALA A 195 -22.71 19.15 18.66
CA ALA A 195 -22.47 18.38 19.89
C ALA A 195 -23.71 17.62 20.39
N SER A 196 -24.33 16.80 19.54
CA SER A 196 -25.53 16.03 19.81
C SER A 196 -25.55 14.73 19.02
N GLN A 197 -25.95 13.62 19.66
CA GLN A 197 -26.09 12.33 19.00
C GLN A 197 -27.19 12.32 17.93
N LYS A 198 -28.17 13.22 18.04
CA LYS A 198 -29.27 13.38 17.06
C LYS A 198 -28.90 14.26 15.87
N SER A 199 -27.73 14.91 15.92
CA SER A 199 -27.29 15.79 14.83
C SER A 199 -26.92 15.00 13.57
N GLN A 200 -26.92 15.67 12.42
CA GLN A 200 -26.49 15.09 11.16
C GLN A 200 -25.09 14.48 11.27
N VAL A 201 -24.90 13.34 10.61
CA VAL A 201 -23.59 12.69 10.49
C VAL A 201 -22.74 13.45 9.49
N VAL A 202 -21.50 13.78 9.88
CA VAL A 202 -20.48 14.32 8.97
C VAL A 202 -19.73 13.18 8.31
N MET A 203 -19.33 12.17 9.10
CA MET A 203 -18.72 10.92 8.65
C MET A 203 -18.81 9.87 9.75
N ASP A 204 -18.60 8.61 9.38
CA ASP A 204 -18.27 7.58 10.36
C ASP A 204 -16.78 7.63 10.76
N GLY A 205 -16.41 6.89 11.79
CA GLY A 205 -15.03 6.75 12.25
C GLY A 205 -14.79 5.33 12.75
N VAL A 206 -13.55 4.87 12.62
CA VAL A 206 -13.12 3.52 12.98
C VAL A 206 -11.93 3.56 13.92
N TRP A 207 -11.72 2.48 14.70
CA TRP A 207 -10.59 2.34 15.61
C TRP A 207 -9.26 2.64 14.91
N GLY A 208 -8.47 3.53 15.50
CA GLY A 208 -7.17 3.94 14.98
C GLY A 208 -7.22 5.22 14.15
N GLY A 209 -8.41 5.69 13.76
CA GLY A 209 -8.57 6.94 13.01
C GLY A 209 -8.11 8.15 13.83
N ILE A 210 -7.40 9.08 13.20
CA ILE A 210 -6.77 10.24 13.83
C ILE A 210 -7.39 11.54 13.31
N VAL A 211 -7.74 12.46 14.22
CA VAL A 211 -8.30 13.77 13.90
C VAL A 211 -7.63 14.88 14.71
N LYS A 212 -7.65 16.12 14.21
CA LYS A 212 -7.10 17.27 14.92
C LYS A 212 -8.10 17.80 15.96
N LEU A 213 -7.65 18.03 17.19
CA LEU A 213 -8.46 18.66 18.23
C LEU A 213 -8.56 20.18 17.99
N ILE A 214 -9.77 20.72 18.05
CA ILE A 214 -10.02 22.17 18.03
C ILE A 214 -10.31 22.65 19.46
N SER A 215 -11.34 22.08 20.08
CA SER A 215 -11.77 22.48 21.41
C SER A 215 -12.53 21.37 22.11
N THR A 216 -12.81 21.58 23.39
CA THR A 216 -13.47 20.61 24.25
C THR A 216 -14.74 21.22 24.82
N SER A 217 -15.88 20.54 24.70
CA SER A 217 -17.16 21.01 25.26
C SER A 217 -18.06 19.86 25.70
N GLY A 218 -18.44 19.86 26.98
CA GLY A 218 -19.30 18.82 27.57
C GLY A 218 -18.78 17.40 27.29
N LYS A 219 -19.62 16.57 26.67
CA LYS A 219 -19.32 15.17 26.31
C LYS A 219 -18.60 15.01 24.96
N TYR A 220 -18.30 16.12 24.27
CA TYR A 220 -17.74 16.11 22.92
C TYR A 220 -16.38 16.82 22.83
N TYR A 221 -15.57 16.37 21.89
CA TYR A 221 -14.50 17.15 21.30
C TYR A 221 -15.03 17.79 20.02
N LYS A 222 -14.73 19.08 19.81
CA LYS A 222 -14.81 19.69 18.48
C LYS A 222 -13.49 19.38 17.76
N VAL A 223 -13.57 18.82 16.55
CA VAL A 223 -12.42 18.33 15.79
C VAL A 223 -12.41 18.88 14.37
N SER A 224 -11.22 19.00 13.79
CA SER A 224 -11.02 19.25 12.36
C SER A 224 -10.64 17.94 11.68
N LEU A 225 -11.34 17.63 10.60
CA LEU A 225 -10.96 16.61 9.65
C LEU A 225 -9.80 17.11 8.77
N PRO A 226 -9.07 16.20 8.09
CA PRO A 226 -7.92 16.58 7.28
C PRO A 226 -8.26 17.51 6.10
N ASP A 227 -9.50 17.45 5.61
CA ASP A 227 -10.00 18.31 4.53
C ASP A 227 -10.62 19.63 5.03
N GLY A 228 -10.47 19.95 6.32
CA GLY A 228 -10.94 21.19 6.93
C GLY A 228 -12.40 21.16 7.40
N ARG A 229 -13.16 20.10 7.12
CA ARG A 229 -14.49 19.94 7.72
C ARG A 229 -14.38 19.87 9.24
N GLU A 230 -15.26 20.58 9.94
CA GLU A 230 -15.37 20.46 11.39
C GLU A 230 -16.44 19.44 11.78
N ALA A 231 -16.22 18.75 12.90
CA ALA A 231 -17.20 17.82 13.46
C ALA A 231 -17.09 17.71 14.98
N TYR A 232 -18.01 16.96 15.57
CA TYR A 232 -18.05 16.65 17.00
C TYR A 232 -17.90 15.15 17.21
N LEU A 233 -16.92 14.77 18.03
CA LEU A 233 -16.57 13.39 18.39
C LEU A 233 -16.85 13.17 19.88
N LEU A 234 -17.52 12.07 20.23
CA LEU A 234 -17.75 11.72 21.64
C LEU A 234 -16.43 11.47 22.36
N LYS A 235 -16.26 12.09 23.54
CA LYS A 235 -15.04 11.92 24.34
C LYS A 235 -14.77 10.47 24.73
N ALA A 236 -15.83 9.71 25.02
CA ALA A 236 -15.72 8.30 25.38
C ALA A 236 -15.19 7.41 24.24
N HIS A 237 -15.16 7.91 23.00
CA HIS A 237 -14.77 7.16 21.81
C HIS A 237 -13.35 7.48 21.35
N ALA A 238 -12.63 8.36 22.05
CA ALA A 238 -11.32 8.83 21.63
C ALA A 238 -10.40 9.16 22.80
N ALA A 239 -9.11 9.04 22.55
CA ALA A 239 -8.05 9.45 23.47
C ALA A 239 -7.15 10.50 22.82
N ASP A 240 -6.41 11.24 23.65
CA ASP A 240 -5.28 12.04 23.17
C ASP A 240 -4.26 11.13 22.48
N PHE A 241 -3.86 11.47 21.26
CA PHE A 241 -3.01 10.60 20.43
C PHE A 241 -1.61 10.44 21.04
N ASN A 242 -1.03 11.50 21.58
CA ASN A 242 0.31 11.46 22.17
C ASN A 242 0.28 10.61 23.45
N LYS A 243 -0.74 10.77 24.30
CA LYS A 243 -0.92 9.90 25.47
C LYS A 243 -1.16 8.44 25.06
N TRP A 244 -1.97 8.21 24.03
CA TRP A 244 -2.26 6.85 23.56
C TRP A 244 -1.00 6.13 23.09
N ILE A 245 -0.15 6.78 22.27
CA ILE A 245 1.05 6.13 21.74
C ILE A 245 2.10 5.87 22.82
N ASN A 246 2.31 6.82 23.75
CA ASN A 246 3.29 6.69 24.82
C ASN A 246 2.89 5.63 25.88
N THR A 247 1.66 5.13 25.83
CA THR A 247 1.19 4.04 26.70
C THR A 247 1.14 2.69 26.00
N ARG A 248 1.51 2.60 24.72
CA ARG A 248 1.59 1.32 24.03
C ARG A 248 2.80 0.54 24.52
N VAL A 249 2.56 -0.68 24.96
CA VAL A 249 3.60 -1.67 25.26
C VAL A 249 3.38 -2.81 24.27
N PRO A 250 4.07 -2.82 23.12
CA PRO A 250 3.91 -3.90 22.17
C PRO A 250 4.47 -5.20 22.79
N SER A 251 3.57 -6.10 23.16
CA SER A 251 3.89 -7.43 23.67
C SER A 251 3.03 -8.46 22.96
N PRO A 252 3.42 -9.75 22.96
CA PRO A 252 2.59 -10.81 22.41
C PRO A 252 1.17 -10.81 22.97
N GLU A 253 1.02 -10.61 24.28
CA GLU A 253 -0.26 -10.62 24.99
C GLU A 253 -1.17 -9.50 24.50
N ASN A 254 -0.64 -8.28 24.38
CA ASN A 254 -1.40 -7.11 23.94
C ASN A 254 -1.82 -7.21 22.47
N ILE A 255 -0.93 -7.70 21.60
CA ILE A 255 -1.22 -7.92 20.18
C ILE A 255 -2.31 -8.98 20.02
N ILE A 256 -2.21 -10.08 20.76
CA ILE A 256 -3.20 -11.16 20.68
C ILE A 256 -4.53 -10.74 21.31
N ALA A 257 -4.52 -10.00 22.41
CA ALA A 257 -5.73 -9.43 23.00
C ALA A 257 -6.45 -8.53 21.99
N THR A 258 -5.70 -7.70 21.26
CA THR A 258 -6.22 -6.87 20.17
C THR A 258 -6.75 -7.72 19.02
N ALA A 259 -5.97 -8.70 18.55
CA ALA A 259 -6.34 -9.59 17.46
C ALA A 259 -7.63 -10.38 17.76
N LYS A 260 -7.82 -10.82 19.00
CA LYS A 260 -9.02 -11.52 19.46
C LYS A 260 -10.28 -10.64 19.45
N GLN A 261 -10.17 -9.31 19.48
CA GLN A 261 -11.32 -8.40 19.31
C GLN A 261 -11.94 -8.51 17.91
N PHE A 262 -11.20 -9.04 16.94
CA PHE A 262 -11.67 -9.16 15.56
C PHE A 262 -12.26 -10.52 15.23
N LEU A 263 -12.34 -11.47 16.18
CA LEU A 263 -12.93 -12.79 15.94
C LEU A 263 -14.31 -12.68 15.29
N GLY A 264 -14.51 -13.42 14.19
CA GLY A 264 -15.72 -13.39 13.39
C GLY A 264 -15.79 -12.27 12.35
N PHE A 265 -14.88 -11.30 12.35
CA PHE A 265 -14.90 -10.20 11.37
C PHE A 265 -14.61 -10.76 9.97
N PRO A 266 -15.30 -10.28 8.92
CA PRO A 266 -15.20 -10.86 7.59
C PRO A 266 -13.83 -10.61 6.95
N TYR A 267 -13.41 -11.56 6.13
CA TYR A 267 -12.27 -11.39 5.24
C TYR A 267 -12.62 -10.47 4.08
N MET A 268 -11.71 -9.57 3.73
CA MET A 268 -11.81 -8.77 2.50
C MET A 268 -10.42 -8.54 1.91
N TRP A 269 -10.23 -8.95 0.66
CA TRP A 269 -8.98 -8.73 -0.07
C TRP A 269 -8.62 -7.24 -0.14
N GLY A 270 -7.38 -6.90 0.22
CA GLY A 270 -6.93 -5.52 0.30
C GLY A 270 -7.29 -4.82 1.63
N GLY A 271 -8.08 -5.45 2.50
CA GLY A 271 -8.60 -4.84 3.72
C GLY A 271 -7.57 -4.69 4.83
N THR A 272 -7.47 -3.51 5.44
CA THR A 272 -6.52 -3.18 6.53
C THR A 272 -7.15 -2.27 7.59
N SER A 273 -8.45 -2.45 7.84
CA SER A 273 -9.18 -1.69 8.85
C SER A 273 -10.17 -2.60 9.58
N ILE A 274 -10.66 -2.17 10.73
CA ILE A 274 -11.64 -2.94 11.52
C ILE A 274 -12.97 -3.20 10.77
N LYS A 275 -13.23 -2.60 9.60
CA LYS A 275 -14.40 -2.94 8.78
C LYS A 275 -14.28 -4.33 8.15
N ALA A 276 -13.08 -4.70 7.69
CA ALA A 276 -12.72 -6.01 7.18
C ALA A 276 -11.21 -6.05 6.90
N MET A 277 -10.61 -7.23 7.07
CA MET A 277 -9.16 -7.43 6.91
C MET A 277 -8.87 -8.65 6.06
N ASP A 278 -7.89 -8.57 5.16
CA ASP A 278 -7.25 -9.79 4.65
C ASP A 278 -6.24 -10.34 5.65
N CYS A 279 -5.51 -11.42 5.29
CA CYS A 279 -4.62 -12.09 6.22
C CYS A 279 -3.49 -11.19 6.75
N SER A 280 -2.86 -10.41 5.87
CA SER A 280 -1.75 -9.52 6.21
C SER A 280 -2.21 -8.15 6.68
N GLY A 281 -3.38 -7.70 6.24
CA GLY A 281 -4.05 -6.55 6.80
C GLY A 281 -4.54 -6.76 8.23
N PHE A 282 -4.89 -8.00 8.59
CA PHE A 282 -5.23 -8.38 9.96
C PHE A 282 -4.01 -8.26 10.89
N THR A 283 -2.87 -8.84 10.51
CA THR A 283 -1.63 -8.70 11.29
C THR A 283 -1.23 -7.23 11.38
N LYS A 284 -1.21 -6.50 10.26
CA LYS A 284 -0.92 -5.06 10.23
C LYS A 284 -1.85 -4.25 11.15
N THR A 285 -3.15 -4.53 11.16
CA THR A 285 -4.13 -3.82 12.00
C THR A 285 -3.89 -4.11 13.48
N ALA A 286 -3.68 -5.38 13.85
CA ALA A 286 -3.42 -5.76 15.24
C ALA A 286 -2.14 -5.11 15.78
N PHE A 287 -1.07 -5.06 14.97
CA PHE A 287 0.19 -4.40 15.34
C PHE A 287 0.07 -2.87 15.37
N PHE A 288 -0.62 -2.26 14.41
CA PHE A 288 -0.81 -0.80 14.35
C PHE A 288 -1.51 -0.27 15.60
N LEU A 289 -2.55 -0.97 16.07
CA LEU A 289 -3.26 -0.60 17.30
C LEU A 289 -2.42 -0.84 18.58
N ASN A 290 -1.27 -1.49 18.45
CA ASN A 290 -0.24 -1.63 19.48
C ASN A 290 0.98 -0.75 19.21
N GLY A 291 0.89 0.20 18.28
CA GLY A 291 1.93 1.19 18.02
C GLY A 291 3.01 0.76 17.03
N ILE A 292 2.82 -0.34 16.27
CA ILE A 292 3.81 -0.87 15.32
C ILE A 292 3.25 -0.85 13.89
N ILE A 293 4.01 -0.29 12.96
CA ILE A 293 3.76 -0.35 11.52
C ILE A 293 4.51 -1.56 10.97
N LEU A 294 3.76 -2.47 10.36
CA LEU A 294 4.30 -3.58 9.57
C LEU A 294 4.17 -3.30 8.07
N GLU A 295 5.01 -3.99 7.30
CA GLU A 295 4.81 -4.21 5.87
C GLU A 295 3.39 -4.67 5.54
N ARG A 296 2.93 -4.30 4.33
CA ARG A 296 1.54 -4.53 3.93
C ARG A 296 1.24 -5.98 3.58
N ASP A 297 2.08 -6.60 2.75
CA ASP A 297 1.80 -7.92 2.20
C ASP A 297 2.44 -9.03 3.03
N ALA A 298 1.79 -10.20 3.08
CA ALA A 298 2.34 -11.38 3.74
C ALA A 298 3.74 -11.76 3.21
N SER A 299 3.99 -11.56 1.91
CA SER A 299 5.30 -11.83 1.30
C SER A 299 6.39 -10.86 1.72
N GLN A 300 6.04 -9.61 2.07
CA GLN A 300 7.00 -8.63 2.61
C GLN A 300 7.20 -8.86 4.11
N GLN A 301 6.12 -9.07 4.87
CA GLN A 301 6.20 -9.42 6.30
C GLN A 301 7.08 -10.66 6.54
N ALA A 302 7.03 -11.65 5.65
CA ALA A 302 7.85 -12.87 5.72
C ALA A 302 9.36 -12.64 5.56
N LEU A 303 9.79 -11.44 5.13
CA LEU A 303 11.20 -11.07 4.98
C LEU A 303 11.73 -10.29 6.20
N THR A 304 10.84 -9.88 7.11
CA THR A 304 11.17 -9.10 8.31
C THR A 304 11.30 -9.97 9.55
N GLY A 305 11.88 -9.43 10.62
CA GLY A 305 11.98 -10.13 11.91
C GLY A 305 13.00 -11.27 11.94
N ASP A 306 13.15 -11.91 13.10
CA ASP A 306 14.04 -13.07 13.25
C ASP A 306 13.39 -14.34 12.69
N ASP A 307 14.16 -15.17 11.98
CA ASP A 307 13.71 -16.52 11.61
C ASP A 307 13.51 -17.38 12.86
N VAL A 308 12.43 -18.16 12.87
CA VAL A 308 12.16 -19.16 13.91
C VAL A 308 12.37 -20.55 13.31
N ASP A 309 13.32 -21.30 13.87
CA ASP A 309 13.62 -22.66 13.42
C ASP A 309 12.46 -23.61 13.74
N MET A 310 11.87 -24.20 12.70
CA MET A 310 10.80 -25.19 12.79
C MET A 310 11.22 -26.56 12.23
N SER A 311 12.53 -26.83 12.12
CA SER A 311 13.06 -28.10 11.60
C SER A 311 12.64 -29.31 12.43
N ASN A 312 12.48 -29.14 13.76
CA ASN A 312 12.09 -30.17 14.71
C ASN A 312 10.65 -29.98 15.24
N GLY A 313 9.75 -29.44 14.42
CA GLY A 313 8.36 -29.19 14.81
C GLY A 313 8.12 -27.77 15.31
N TYR A 314 7.27 -27.61 16.34
CA TYR A 314 6.71 -26.31 16.74
C TYR A 314 7.26 -25.77 18.08
N ASP A 315 8.22 -26.46 18.69
CA ASP A 315 8.68 -26.18 20.06
C ASP A 315 9.35 -24.80 20.20
N ASN A 316 9.94 -24.29 19.12
CA ASN A 316 10.58 -22.96 19.10
C ASN A 316 9.59 -21.81 18.86
N LEU A 317 8.32 -22.11 18.51
CA LEU A 317 7.31 -21.08 18.31
C LEU A 317 6.97 -20.43 19.65
N LYS A 318 6.94 -19.10 19.64
CA LYS A 318 6.51 -18.28 20.76
C LYS A 318 5.28 -17.49 20.37
N THR A 319 4.37 -17.35 21.33
CA THR A 319 3.20 -16.48 21.23
C THR A 319 3.61 -15.13 20.62
N GLY A 320 2.89 -14.67 19.61
CA GLY A 320 3.17 -13.45 18.85
C GLY A 320 4.05 -13.63 17.61
N ASP A 321 4.68 -14.79 17.40
CA ASP A 321 5.35 -15.10 16.13
C ASP A 321 4.34 -15.08 14.97
N LEU A 322 4.74 -14.60 13.81
CA LEU A 322 3.95 -14.67 12.59
C LEU A 322 4.25 -15.97 11.83
N LEU A 323 3.19 -16.70 11.46
CA LEU A 323 3.27 -17.94 10.70
C LEU A 323 2.93 -17.66 9.24
N PHE A 324 3.78 -18.07 8.30
CA PHE A 324 3.61 -17.81 6.87
C PHE A 324 3.36 -19.11 6.10
N PHE A 325 2.28 -19.11 5.31
CA PHE A 325 1.84 -20.29 4.55
C PHE A 325 1.89 -20.02 3.05
N GLY A 326 2.15 -21.07 2.27
CA GLY A 326 2.41 -20.95 0.85
C GLY A 326 2.95 -22.22 0.22
N SER A 327 3.95 -22.07 -0.63
CA SER A 327 4.71 -23.18 -1.22
C SER A 327 6.20 -22.97 -0.97
N LYS A 328 6.86 -23.98 -0.42
CA LYS A 328 8.32 -24.01 -0.24
C LYS A 328 9.03 -23.97 -1.60
N ALA A 329 10.27 -23.50 -1.59
CA ALA A 329 11.12 -23.54 -2.78
C ALA A 329 11.40 -25.00 -3.20
N THR A 330 11.47 -25.22 -4.51
CA THR A 330 11.96 -26.45 -5.15
C THR A 330 13.04 -26.07 -6.16
N GLU A 331 13.77 -27.05 -6.70
CA GLU A 331 14.79 -26.78 -7.73
C GLU A 331 14.26 -25.93 -8.90
N SER A 332 13.00 -26.17 -9.30
CA SER A 332 12.33 -25.50 -10.42
C SER A 332 11.45 -24.31 -10.04
N ARG A 333 11.26 -24.01 -8.75
CA ARG A 333 10.28 -23.00 -8.30
C ARG A 333 10.74 -22.25 -7.06
N ARG A 334 10.69 -20.93 -7.11
CA ARG A 334 10.92 -20.08 -5.94
C ARG A 334 9.83 -20.27 -4.88
N GLU A 335 10.19 -20.04 -3.63
CA GLU A 335 9.24 -19.96 -2.53
C GLU A 335 8.16 -18.90 -2.84
N ARG A 336 6.92 -19.18 -2.43
CA ARG A 336 5.80 -18.24 -2.57
C ARG A 336 4.97 -18.24 -1.29
N ILE A 337 4.95 -17.09 -0.61
CA ILE A 337 4.06 -16.84 0.52
C ILE A 337 2.70 -16.35 0.01
N THR A 338 1.63 -16.90 0.58
CA THR A 338 0.24 -16.59 0.19
C THR A 338 -0.68 -16.27 1.37
N HIS A 339 -0.26 -16.55 2.60
CA HIS A 339 -1.06 -16.33 3.80
C HIS A 339 -0.17 -16.07 5.01
N VAL A 340 -0.71 -15.36 6.00
CA VAL A 340 -0.06 -15.12 7.29
C VAL A 340 -1.06 -15.26 8.45
N ALA A 341 -0.57 -15.69 9.61
CA ALA A 341 -1.30 -15.82 10.87
C ALA A 341 -0.44 -15.35 12.05
N ILE A 342 -1.06 -15.11 13.21
CA ILE A 342 -0.37 -14.85 14.48
C ILE A 342 -0.44 -16.12 15.33
N TYR A 343 0.69 -16.68 15.74
CA TYR A 343 0.73 -17.80 16.67
C TYR A 343 0.31 -17.36 18.08
N ILE A 344 -0.59 -18.10 18.71
CA ILE A 344 -1.18 -17.75 20.01
C ILE A 344 -0.85 -18.74 21.13
N GLY A 345 0.07 -19.69 20.87
CA GLY A 345 0.50 -20.71 21.83
C GLY A 345 -0.32 -22.01 21.72
N GLY A 346 0.18 -23.09 22.32
CA GLY A 346 -0.53 -24.37 22.38
C GLY A 346 -0.80 -25.03 21.01
N GLY A 347 -0.01 -24.70 19.99
CA GLY A 347 -0.26 -25.15 18.61
C GLY A 347 -1.35 -24.36 17.88
N GLU A 348 -1.93 -23.33 18.49
CA GLU A 348 -3.00 -22.52 17.88
C GLU A 348 -2.48 -21.24 17.24
N PHE A 349 -3.20 -20.76 16.23
CA PHE A 349 -2.97 -19.48 15.58
C PHE A 349 -4.29 -18.78 15.27
N ILE A 350 -4.26 -17.45 15.27
CA ILE A 350 -5.36 -16.59 14.84
C ILE A 350 -5.03 -15.96 13.48
N HIS A 351 -6.00 -15.98 12.57
CA HIS A 351 -5.82 -15.44 11.21
C HIS A 351 -7.13 -14.93 10.62
N SER A 352 -7.05 -14.09 9.58
CA SER A 352 -8.21 -13.76 8.73
C SER A 352 -8.22 -14.66 7.50
N ALA A 353 -9.16 -15.61 7.44
CA ALA A 353 -9.39 -16.49 6.29
C ALA A 353 -10.89 -16.78 6.19
N THR A 354 -11.59 -16.18 5.22
CA THR A 354 -13.07 -16.07 5.16
C THR A 354 -13.65 -15.19 6.29
N SER A 355 -13.23 -15.43 7.53
CA SER A 355 -13.39 -14.55 8.68
C SER A 355 -12.20 -14.70 9.61
N VAL A 356 -12.02 -13.76 10.54
CA VAL A 356 -11.05 -13.93 11.62
C VAL A 356 -11.47 -15.10 12.50
N ARG A 357 -10.57 -16.08 12.66
CA ARG A 357 -10.82 -17.33 13.38
C ARG A 357 -9.54 -17.86 14.01
N ILE A 358 -9.71 -18.82 14.92
CA ILE A 358 -8.60 -19.58 15.53
C ILE A 358 -8.61 -20.98 14.94
N ASN A 359 -7.45 -21.43 14.51
CA ASN A 359 -7.22 -22.79 14.06
C ASN A 359 -5.97 -23.38 14.73
N SER A 360 -5.85 -24.70 14.65
CA SER A 360 -4.73 -25.44 15.23
C SER A 360 -3.82 -26.05 14.17
N LEU A 361 -2.53 -26.06 14.47
CA LEU A 361 -1.47 -26.80 13.79
C LEU A 361 -1.49 -28.30 14.12
N ILE A 362 -2.23 -28.71 15.17
CA ILE A 362 -2.22 -30.08 15.73
C ILE A 362 -3.33 -30.91 15.08
N PRO A 363 -3.02 -32.01 14.36
CA PRO A 363 -3.99 -32.80 13.60
C PRO A 363 -5.18 -33.35 14.39
N VAL A 364 -4.99 -33.65 15.68
CA VAL A 364 -6.04 -34.21 16.54
C VAL A 364 -6.95 -33.15 17.18
N ALA A 365 -6.64 -31.85 17.01
CA ALA A 365 -7.45 -30.78 17.56
C ALA A 365 -8.75 -30.60 16.76
N SER A 366 -9.85 -30.27 17.45
CA SER A 366 -11.17 -30.10 16.82
C SER A 366 -11.23 -28.93 15.84
N ASN A 367 -10.34 -27.94 16.00
CA ASN A 367 -10.18 -26.79 15.11
C ASN A 367 -8.92 -26.92 14.22
N TYR A 368 -8.43 -28.13 13.97
CA TYR A 368 -7.33 -28.37 13.04
C TYR A 368 -7.62 -27.78 11.66
N TYR A 369 -6.60 -27.15 11.07
CA TYR A 369 -6.66 -26.64 9.71
C TYR A 369 -5.78 -27.49 8.78
N ASP A 370 -6.38 -28.11 7.77
CA ASP A 370 -5.66 -28.94 6.79
C ASP A 370 -4.60 -28.16 5.99
N GLY A 371 -4.82 -26.87 5.79
CA GLY A 371 -3.86 -25.95 5.16
C GLY A 371 -2.58 -25.71 5.96
N THR A 372 -2.45 -26.25 7.17
CA THR A 372 -1.21 -26.22 7.98
C THR A 372 -0.04 -26.92 7.30
N THR A 373 -0.31 -27.90 6.42
CA THR A 373 0.69 -28.55 5.53
C THR A 373 1.44 -27.56 4.62
N ARG A 374 0.88 -26.36 4.43
CA ARG A 374 1.44 -25.28 3.63
C ARG A 374 2.29 -24.31 4.47
N LEU A 375 2.53 -24.58 5.75
CA LEU A 375 3.41 -23.76 6.57
C LEU A 375 4.83 -23.77 5.99
N VAL A 376 5.34 -22.58 5.70
CA VAL A 376 6.63 -22.37 5.05
C VAL A 376 7.68 -21.93 6.06
N ARG A 377 7.39 -20.88 6.83
CA ARG A 377 8.30 -20.29 7.81
C ARG A 377 7.55 -19.57 8.92
N ALA A 378 8.25 -19.25 10.01
CA ALA A 378 7.76 -18.39 11.07
C ALA A 378 8.76 -17.26 11.34
N LYS A 379 8.25 -16.07 11.66
CA LYS A 379 9.07 -14.89 11.98
C LYS A 379 8.71 -14.32 13.34
N ARG A 380 9.72 -13.99 14.12
CA ARG A 380 9.58 -13.28 15.39
C ARG A 380 9.77 -11.79 15.16
N ILE A 381 8.66 -11.04 15.20
CA ILE A 381 8.62 -9.64 14.76
C ILE A 381 9.03 -8.68 15.89
N LEU A 382 8.55 -8.91 17.11
CA LEU A 382 8.68 -7.93 18.21
C LEU A 382 10.12 -7.68 18.66
N THR A 383 11.03 -8.62 18.41
CA THR A 383 12.46 -8.49 18.71
C THR A 383 13.18 -7.51 17.80
N LYS A 384 12.54 -7.10 16.69
CA LYS A 384 13.15 -6.27 15.65
C LYS A 384 12.55 -4.87 15.50
N VAL A 385 11.56 -4.52 16.31
CA VAL A 385 10.93 -3.19 16.30
C VAL A 385 12.00 -2.11 16.41
N ASP A 386 12.02 -1.19 15.45
CA ASP A 386 12.96 -0.08 15.27
C ASP A 386 14.43 -0.44 15.01
N SER A 387 14.79 -1.73 15.00
CA SER A 387 16.13 -2.20 14.59
C SER A 387 16.14 -2.71 13.13
N ASP A 388 14.98 -3.14 12.66
CA ASP A 388 14.67 -3.47 11.27
C ASP A 388 13.89 -2.28 10.69
N SER A 389 14.31 -1.79 9.51
CA SER A 389 13.69 -0.64 8.85
C SER A 389 12.24 -0.87 8.48
N ASP A 390 11.82 -2.13 8.41
CA ASP A 390 10.51 -2.55 7.91
C ASP A 390 9.53 -2.86 9.06
N ILE A 391 9.99 -2.74 10.31
CA ILE A 391 9.19 -2.90 11.54
C ILE A 391 9.37 -1.65 12.40
N VAL A 392 8.57 -0.62 12.14
CA VAL A 392 8.75 0.71 12.73
C VAL A 392 7.68 1.01 13.75
N SER A 393 8.05 1.48 14.94
CA SER A 393 7.10 2.01 15.90
C SER A 393 6.53 3.36 15.41
N ILE A 394 5.23 3.58 15.59
CA ILE A 394 4.58 4.84 15.19
C ILE A 394 5.28 6.04 15.83
N ILE A 395 5.77 5.91 17.08
CA ILE A 395 6.44 6.99 17.81
C ILE A 395 7.77 7.41 17.18
N LYS A 396 8.47 6.52 16.47
CA LYS A 396 9.71 6.84 15.74
C LYS A 396 9.47 7.14 14.26
N HIS A 397 8.25 7.00 13.77
CA HIS A 397 7.95 7.22 12.36
C HIS A 397 7.86 8.73 12.05
N PRO A 398 8.70 9.26 11.12
CA PRO A 398 8.88 10.70 10.92
C PRO A 398 7.62 11.42 10.41
N TRP A 399 6.66 10.68 9.86
CA TRP A 399 5.40 11.23 9.36
C TRP A 399 4.35 11.41 10.47
N TYR A 400 4.51 10.73 11.61
CA TYR A 400 3.61 10.85 12.75
C TYR A 400 4.18 11.78 13.82
N PHE A 401 5.50 11.75 14.02
CA PHE A 401 6.25 12.56 14.98
C PHE A 401 7.45 13.21 14.29
N GLY A 402 7.64 14.51 14.50
CA GLY A 402 8.88 15.17 14.10
C GLY A 402 10.01 14.74 15.04
N ASN A 403 11.14 14.30 14.47
CA ASN A 403 12.37 14.05 15.22
C ASN A 403 13.08 15.35 15.56
#